data_AF-V8N1V9-F1
#
_entry.id   AF-V8N1V9-F1
#
_cell.length_a   1.000
_cell.length_b   1.000
_cell.length_c   1.000
_cell.angle_alpha   90.00
_cell.angle_beta   90.00
_cell.angle_gamma   90.00
#
_symmetry.space_group_name_H-M   'P 1'
#
loop_
_entity.id
_entity.type
_entity.pdbx_description
1 polymer ?
#
loop_
_entity_poly.entity_id
_entity_poly.type
_entity_poly.pdbx_seq_one_letter_code
_entity_poly.pdbx_strand_id
1 'polypeptide(L)' 'MFLNPGNSGVVAVSAEPPVGKVTREVVDEKLEVLTCQAFGFYPKEIQAIWTRDGEACVYETLRRNVAPNSDGTYYVQLSI' A
#
# COMPACT_ATOMS: atom_id res chain seq x y z
N MET A 1 -16.61 1.02 31.36
CA MET A 1 -16.71 -0.05 30.35
C MET A 1 -16.11 -1.29 30.98
N PHE A 2 -16.93 -2.27 31.33
CA PHE A 2 -16.54 -3.47 32.08
C PHE A 2 -16.00 -4.54 31.13
N LEU A 3 -14.88 -5.17 31.46
CA LEU A 3 -14.32 -6.30 30.73
C LEU A 3 -14.95 -7.61 31.25
N ASN A 4 -15.55 -8.41 30.37
CA ASN A 4 -15.99 -9.77 30.69
C ASN A 4 -14.82 -10.75 30.55
N PRO A 5 -14.56 -11.61 31.55
CA PRO A 5 -13.54 -12.65 31.47
C PRO A 5 -14.15 -13.88 30.78
N GLY A 6 -14.03 -13.98 29.45
CA GLY A 6 -14.59 -15.15 28.75
C GLY A 6 -14.60 -15.12 27.23
N ASN A 7 -14.13 -14.07 26.56
CA ASN A 7 -14.01 -14.07 25.11
C ASN A 7 -12.52 -14.17 24.75
N SER A 8 -12.10 -15.29 24.16
CA SER A 8 -10.87 -15.32 23.37
C SER A 8 -11.11 -14.41 22.17
N GLY A 9 -10.91 -13.11 22.39
CA GLY A 9 -11.49 -12.02 21.62
C GLY A 9 -10.80 -11.84 20.28
N VAL A 10 -11.23 -12.58 19.26
CA VAL A 10 -10.98 -12.19 17.89
C VAL A 10 -11.96 -11.06 17.57
N VAL A 11 -11.52 -9.82 17.77
CA VAL A 11 -12.25 -8.65 17.28
C VAL A 11 -12.18 -8.70 15.76
N ALA A 12 -13.32 -8.93 15.09
CA ALA A 12 -13.40 -8.84 13.64
C ALA A 12 -13.24 -7.35 13.26
N VAL A 13 -12.10 -7.00 12.66
CA VAL A 13 -11.86 -5.65 12.15
C VAL A 13 -12.24 -5.61 10.66
N SER A 14 -12.99 -4.59 10.24
CA SER A 14 -13.31 -4.37 8.82
C SER A 14 -12.02 -4.11 8.03
N ALA A 15 -11.86 -4.80 6.91
CA ALA A 15 -10.77 -4.55 5.98
C ALA A 15 -11.17 -3.45 5.00
N GLU A 16 -10.32 -2.45 4.85
CA GLU A 16 -10.53 -1.35 3.90
C GLU A 16 -9.63 -1.59 2.67
N PRO A 17 -10.18 -1.64 1.44
CA PRO A 17 -9.38 -1.88 0.25
C PRO A 17 -8.53 -0.65 -0.11
N PRO A 18 -7.34 -0.85 -0.70
CA PRO A 18 -6.52 0.29 -1.15
C PRO A 18 -7.15 0.98 -2.35
N VAL A 19 -7.07 2.31 -2.37
CA VAL A 19 -7.30 3.12 -3.56
C VAL A 19 -5.95 3.40 -4.23
N GLY A 20 -5.78 2.91 -5.45
CA GLY A 20 -4.56 3.07 -6.23
C GLY A 20 -4.58 4.31 -7.15
N LYS A 21 -3.46 5.05 -7.19
CA LYS A 21 -3.21 6.12 -8.15
C LYS A 21 -1.82 5.96 -8.74
N VAL A 22 -1.73 5.98 -10.07
CA VAL A 22 -0.47 5.99 -10.80
C VAL A 22 -0.20 7.39 -11.35
N THR A 23 1.03 7.86 -11.20
CA THR A 23 1.53 9.10 -11.80
C THR A 23 2.78 8.82 -12.62
N ARG A 24 2.93 9.55 -13.72
CA ARG A 24 4.04 9.47 -14.66
C ARG A 24 4.83 10.75 -14.63
N GLU A 25 6.14 10.65 -14.48
CA GLU A 25 7.08 11.77 -14.53
C GLU A 25 8.17 11.49 -15.57
N VAL A 26 8.33 12.39 -16.54
CA VAL A 26 9.41 12.30 -17.53
C VAL A 26 10.58 13.14 -17.01
N VAL A 27 11.70 12.49 -16.70
CA VAL A 27 12.91 13.15 -16.16
C VAL A 27 13.77 13.66 -17.31
N ASP A 28 13.97 12.84 -18.34
CA ASP A 28 14.64 13.21 -19.60
C ASP A 28 14.16 12.32 -20.77
N GLU A 29 14.79 12.42 -21.94
CA GLU A 29 14.43 11.66 -23.15
C GLU A 29 14.51 10.13 -22.98
N LYS A 30 15.27 9.64 -22.00
CA LYS A 30 15.55 8.22 -21.76
C LYS A 30 15.09 7.74 -20.38
N LEU A 31 14.75 8.65 -19.47
CA LEU A 31 14.37 8.35 -18.10
C LEU A 31 12.95 8.82 -17.80
N GLU A 32 12.11 7.87 -17.42
CA GLU A 32 10.76 8.08 -16.94
C GLU A 32 10.61 7.36 -15.60
N VAL A 33 9.88 7.99 -14.68
CA VAL A 33 9.54 7.41 -13.38
C VAL A 33 8.02 7.23 -13.30
N LEU A 34 7.59 6.00 -13.02
CA LEU A 34 6.20 5.70 -12.70
C LEU A 34 6.08 5.53 -11.20
N THR A 35 5.17 6.28 -10.59
CA THR A 35 4.88 6.20 -9.16
C THR A 35 3.48 5.67 -8.94
N CYS A 36 3.36 4.56 -8.21
CA CYS A 36 2.11 4.03 -7.70
C CYS A 36 1.95 4.45 -6.23
N GLN A 37 0.79 5.00 -5.89
CA GLN A 37 0.40 5.30 -4.53
C GLN A 37 -0.86 4.51 -4.22
N ALA A 38 -0.85 3.76 -3.12
CA ALA A 38 -2.01 3.06 -2.59
C ALA A 38 -2.37 3.68 -1.23
N PHE A 39 -3.62 4.09 -1.06
CA PHE A 39 -4.11 4.84 0.10
C PHE A 39 -5.33 4.16 0.74
N GLY A 40 -5.60 4.50 2.00
CA GLY A 40 -6.87 4.20 2.65
C GLY A 40 -7.06 2.74 3.04
N PHE A 41 -5.99 1.93 3.02
CA PHE A 41 -6.12 0.51 3.29
C PHE A 41 -5.93 0.17 4.76
N TYR A 42 -6.59 -0.90 5.18
CA TYR A 42 -6.44 -1.52 6.50
C TYR A 42 -6.68 -3.04 6.37
N PRO A 43 -5.91 -3.92 7.03
CA PRO A 43 -4.82 -3.66 7.97
C PRO A 43 -3.52 -3.18 7.30
N LYS A 44 -2.43 -3.02 8.07
CA LYS A 44 -1.14 -2.51 7.58
C LYS A 44 -0.51 -3.40 6.51
N GLU A 45 -0.77 -4.70 6.57
CA GLU A 45 -0.22 -5.69 5.66
C GLU A 45 -0.74 -5.47 4.24
N ILE A 46 0.18 -5.16 3.31
CA ILE A 46 -0.14 -4.97 1.89
C ILE A 46 0.97 -5.54 1.00
N GLN A 47 0.54 -6.11 -0.14
CA GLN A 47 1.40 -6.44 -1.27
C GLN A 47 1.11 -5.48 -2.41
N ALA A 48 2.16 -4.85 -2.92
CA ALA A 48 2.09 -3.99 -4.09
C ALA A 48 3.34 -4.25 -4.92
N ILE A 49 3.15 -4.49 -6.22
CA ILE A 49 4.20 -4.84 -7.17
C ILE A 49 3.94 -4.12 -8.49
N TRP A 50 5.00 -3.71 -9.16
CA TRP A 50 4.94 -3.38 -10.57
C TRP A 50 5.03 -4.64 -11.41
N THR A 51 4.21 -4.72 -12.45
CA THR A 51 4.30 -5.80 -13.45
C THR A 51 4.46 -5.22 -14.84
N ARG A 52 5.30 -5.86 -15.64
CA ARG A 52 5.46 -5.60 -17.07
C ARG A 52 5.23 -6.92 -17.79
N ASP A 53 4.26 -6.93 -18.69
CA ASP A 53 3.90 -8.12 -19.48
C ASP A 53 3.60 -9.38 -18.63
N GLY A 54 3.07 -9.17 -17.42
CA GLY A 54 2.74 -10.23 -16.47
C GLY A 54 3.88 -10.66 -15.52
N GLU A 55 5.10 -10.15 -15.72
CA GLU A 55 6.25 -10.43 -14.87
C GLU A 55 6.47 -9.34 -13.81
N ALA A 56 6.88 -9.73 -12.61
CA ALA A 56 7.09 -8.80 -11.49
C ALA A 56 8.43 -8.05 -11.64
N CYS A 57 8.39 -6.72 -11.63
CA CYS A 57 9.55 -5.85 -11.75
C CYS A 57 10.25 -5.62 -10.39
N VAL A 58 10.72 -6.69 -9.74
CA VAL A 58 11.20 -6.64 -8.34
C VAL A 58 12.44 -5.76 -8.17
N TYR A 59 13.38 -5.80 -9.12
CA TYR A 59 14.68 -5.12 -9.00
C TYR A 59 14.64 -3.63 -9.34
N GLU A 60 13.67 -3.20 -10.16
CA GLU A 60 13.51 -1.81 -10.58
C GLU A 60 12.59 -1.03 -9.62
N THR A 61 11.88 -1.73 -8.73
CA THR A 61 10.89 -1.12 -7.84
C THR A 61 11.52 -0.57 -6.56
N LEU A 62 11.39 0.74 -6.34
CA LEU A 62 11.65 1.42 -5.09
C LEU A 62 10.37 1.54 -4.27
N ARG A 63 10.19 0.65 -3.28
CA ARG A 63 9.07 0.69 -2.33
C ARG A 63 9.43 1.53 -1.10
N ARG A 64 8.63 2.56 -0.82
CA ARG A 64 8.67 3.26 0.49
C ARG A 64 8.01 2.43 1.58
N ASN A 65 8.43 2.67 2.82
CA ASN A 65 7.79 2.10 4.01
C ASN A 65 6.29 2.44 4.05
N VAL A 66 5.48 1.48 4.52
CA VAL A 66 4.06 1.69 4.80
C VAL A 66 3.93 2.66 5.98
N ALA A 67 3.18 3.75 5.78
CA ALA A 67 3.00 4.80 6.77
C ALA A 67 1.52 4.95 7.17
N PRO A 68 1.25 5.30 8.44
CA PRO A 68 -0.12 5.46 8.93
C PRO A 68 -0.73 6.82 8.52
N ASN A 69 -2.04 6.83 8.32
CA ASN A 69 -2.87 8.03 8.18
C ASN A 69 -3.55 8.39 9.51
N SER A 70 -4.07 9.62 9.62
CA SER A 70 -4.76 10.08 10.84
C SER A 70 -6.12 9.40 11.07
N ASP A 71 -6.72 8.83 10.04
CA ASP A 71 -8.02 8.14 10.07
C ASP A 71 -7.91 6.66 10.48
N GLY A 72 -6.70 6.18 10.80
CA GLY A 72 -6.45 4.78 11.16
C GLY A 72 -6.17 3.84 9.99
N THR A 73 -6.17 4.35 8.76
CA THR A 73 -5.74 3.61 7.56
C THR A 73 -4.24 3.78 7.29
N TYR A 74 -3.74 3.13 6.25
CA TYR A 74 -2.34 3.21 5.82
C TYR A 74 -2.21 3.68 4.37
N TYR A 75 -1.02 4.13 4.03
CA TYR A 75 -0.62 4.38 2.65
C TYR A 75 0.77 3.80 2.34
N VAL A 76 1.03 3.53 1.06
CA VAL A 76 2.33 3.09 0.55
C VAL A 76 2.59 3.69 -0.83
N GLN A 77 3.86 3.90 -1.15
CA GLN A 77 4.30 4.36 -2.47
C GLN A 77 5.35 3.40 -3.03
N LEU A 78 5.27 3.13 -4.34
CA LEU A 78 6.24 2.36 -5.10
C LEU A 78 6.58 3.14 -6.36
N SER A 79 7.86 3.24 -6.69
CA SER A 79 8.32 3.90 -7.92
C SER A 79 9.15 2.93 -8.75
N ILE A 80 9.10 3.06 -10.08
CA ILE A 80 9.91 2.32 -11.04
C ILE A 80 10.43 3.28 -12.10
#